data_AF-X0W694-F1
#
_entry.id   AF-X0W694-F1
#
_cell.length_a   1.000
_cell.length_b   1.000
_cell.length_c   1.000
_cell.angle_alpha   90.00
_cell.angle_beta   90.00
_cell.angle_gamma   90.00
#
_symmetry.space_group_name_H-M   'P 1'
#
loop_
_entity.id
_entity.type
_entity.pdbx_description
1 polymer ?
#
loop_
_entity_poly.entity_id
_entity_poly.type
_entity_poly.pdbx_seq_one_letter_code
_entity_poly.pdbx_strand_id
1 'polypeptide(L)'
;MVFRNRRTLCLLGLFTSVNLILFFSIPSLNFNIDVKSTKEDTSIPIKNNPMISVGNNYDSIDEILDAKIINYSTYGYFPQKYRPSLQASYYALFILNAIGRISTINQTMLINFIMSHYDQSSKIFMDDYSRRYLDIDISKTFYPLTSVLEVNCYAILSLSILGRLDLINTQDSVNFLWSCYNPSTGGFIGQTYNFILPDHF
;
A
#
# COMPACT_ATOMS: atom_id res chain seq x y z
N MET A 1 -36.01 -40.60 -23.67
CA MET A 1 -35.64 -41.45 -22.53
C MET A 1 -34.33 -40.91 -21.95
N VAL A 2 -34.38 -40.15 -20.87
CA VAL A 2 -33.18 -39.72 -20.12
C VAL A 2 -33.47 -39.99 -18.65
N PHE A 3 -32.93 -41.10 -18.16
CA PHE A 3 -32.95 -41.43 -16.73
C PHE A 3 -31.99 -40.47 -16.01
N ARG A 4 -32.52 -39.39 -15.43
CA ARG A 4 -31.77 -38.58 -14.46
C ARG A 4 -31.49 -39.44 -13.24
N ASN A 5 -30.23 -39.85 -13.11
CA ASN A 5 -29.73 -40.71 -12.06
C ASN A 5 -29.90 -40.00 -10.70
N ARG A 6 -30.92 -40.40 -9.93
CA ARG A 6 -31.25 -39.81 -8.61
C ARG A 6 -30.08 -39.88 -7.63
N ARG A 7 -29.11 -40.80 -7.83
CA ARG A 7 -27.92 -40.93 -6.97
C ARG A 7 -26.96 -39.74 -7.10
N THR A 8 -26.84 -39.13 -8.28
CA THR A 8 -25.90 -38.02 -8.52
C THR A 8 -26.41 -36.70 -7.92
N LEU A 9 -27.74 -36.50 -7.88
CA LEU A 9 -28.33 -35.32 -7.23
C LEU A 9 -28.20 -35.38 -5.70
N CYS A 10 -28.34 -36.57 -5.09
CA CYS A 10 -28.13 -36.73 -3.65
C CYS A 10 -26.67 -36.50 -3.24
N LEU A 11 -25.70 -36.93 -4.06
CA LEU A 11 -24.28 -36.71 -3.80
C LEU A 11 -23.88 -35.23 -3.92
N LEU A 12 -24.43 -34.49 -4.90
CA LEU A 12 -24.21 -33.05 -5.00
C LEU A 12 -24.82 -32.29 -3.81
N GLY A 13 -26.02 -32.69 -3.37
CA GLY A 13 -26.69 -32.09 -2.21
C GLY A 13 -25.91 -32.30 -0.90
N LEU A 14 -25.33 -33.49 -0.70
CA LEU A 14 -24.47 -33.77 0.45
C LEU A 14 -23.14 -32.99 0.39
N PHE A 15 -22.56 -32.82 -0.79
CA PHE A 15 -21.32 -32.05 -0.94
C PHE A 15 -21.53 -30.56 -0.64
N THR A 16 -22.68 -30.00 -1.02
CA THR A 16 -23.03 -28.61 -0.71
C THR A 16 -23.36 -28.40 0.76
N SER A 17 -24.02 -29.36 1.42
CA SER A 17 -24.38 -29.21 2.85
C SER A 17 -23.17 -29.37 3.76
N VAL A 18 -22.24 -30.28 3.46
CA VAL A 18 -21.01 -30.47 4.26
C VAL A 18 -20.07 -29.27 4.14
N ASN A 19 -19.95 -28.65 2.95
CA ASN A 19 -19.16 -27.42 2.80
C ASN A 19 -19.82 -26.21 3.48
N LEU A 20 -21.15 -26.09 3.47
CA LEU A 20 -21.83 -25.00 4.17
C LEU A 20 -21.63 -25.07 5.69
N ILE A 21 -21.65 -26.28 6.27
CA ILE A 21 -21.42 -26.49 7.71
C ILE A 21 -19.97 -26.18 8.12
N LEU A 22 -18.98 -26.48 7.26
CA LEU A 22 -17.59 -26.11 7.50
C LEU A 22 -17.36 -24.59 7.46
N PHE A 23 -18.11 -23.85 6.62
CA PHE A 23 -18.05 -22.39 6.59
C PHE A 23 -18.68 -21.70 7.82
N PHE A 24 -19.68 -22.32 8.46
CA PHE A 24 -20.30 -21.79 9.68
C PHE A 24 -19.65 -22.26 10.99
N SER A 25 -18.67 -23.17 10.94
CA SER A 25 -18.05 -23.77 12.13
C SER A 25 -16.62 -23.27 12.41
N ILE A 26 -16.09 -22.33 11.61
CA ILE A 26 -14.85 -21.64 11.99
C ILE A 26 -15.25 -20.65 13.09
N PRO A 27 -14.73 -20.77 14.32
CA PRO A 27 -14.91 -19.72 15.31
C PRO A 27 -14.33 -18.46 14.68
N SER A 28 -15.13 -17.42 14.56
CA SER A 28 -14.60 -16.09 14.31
C SER A 28 -13.42 -15.90 15.26
N LEU A 29 -12.25 -15.59 14.73
CA LEU A 29 -11.16 -15.05 15.52
C LEU A 29 -11.67 -13.74 16.11
N ASN A 30 -12.38 -13.86 17.24
CA ASN A 30 -12.73 -12.75 18.11
C ASN A 30 -11.39 -12.27 18.67
N PHE A 31 -10.81 -11.29 18.00
CA PHE A 31 -9.96 -10.33 18.70
C PHE A 31 -10.84 -9.64 19.73
N ASN A 32 -10.90 -10.20 20.94
CA ASN A 32 -11.28 -9.44 22.12
C ASN A 32 -10.17 -8.42 22.32
N ILE A 33 -10.29 -7.27 21.64
CA ILE A 33 -9.73 -6.04 22.17
C ILE A 33 -10.51 -5.84 23.47
N ASP A 34 -9.83 -5.98 24.61
CA ASP A 34 -10.36 -5.54 25.88
C ASP A 34 -10.48 -4.01 25.81
N VAL A 35 -11.55 -3.53 25.15
CA VAL A 35 -11.97 -2.13 25.21
C VAL A 35 -12.58 -1.97 26.58
N LYS A 36 -11.73 -1.99 27.60
CA LYS A 36 -12.03 -1.28 28.82
C LYS A 36 -12.10 0.18 28.39
N SER A 37 -13.34 0.64 28.16
CA SER A 37 -13.71 2.03 27.94
C SER A 37 -13.26 2.83 29.16
N THR A 38 -11.97 3.10 29.21
CA THR A 38 -11.43 4.24 29.91
C THR A 38 -11.76 5.38 28.97
N LYS A 39 -12.71 6.21 29.39
CA LYS A 39 -12.85 7.55 28.84
C LYS A 39 -11.46 8.18 29.01
N GLU A 40 -10.66 8.16 27.96
CA GLU A 40 -9.37 8.84 27.94
C GLU A 40 -9.71 10.32 28.06
N ASP A 41 -9.48 10.85 29.26
CA ASP A 41 -9.54 12.26 29.57
C ASP A 41 -8.43 12.92 28.72
N THR A 42 -8.79 13.37 27.52
CA THR A 42 -7.88 13.90 26.49
C THR A 42 -7.35 15.30 26.82
N SER A 43 -7.38 15.70 28.10
CA SER A 43 -7.02 17.03 28.56
C SER A 43 -5.58 17.19 29.04
N ILE A 44 -4.78 16.12 29.08
CA ILE A 44 -3.36 16.20 29.46
C ILE A 44 -2.48 15.68 28.33
N PRO A 45 -1.71 16.53 27.61
CA PRO A 45 -0.73 16.05 26.66
C PRO A 45 0.29 15.20 27.43
N ILE A 46 0.34 13.92 27.10
CA ILE A 46 1.32 12.98 27.63
C ILE A 46 2.71 13.52 27.28
N LYS A 47 3.39 14.15 28.24
CA LYS A 47 4.80 14.58 28.17
C LYS A 47 5.73 13.37 28.27
N ASN A 48 5.50 12.33 27.48
CA ASN A 48 6.48 11.27 27.34
C ASN A 48 7.51 11.75 26.33
N ASN A 49 8.68 12.15 26.83
CA ASN A 49 9.84 12.35 25.97
C ASN A 49 10.06 11.06 25.16
N PRO A 50 10.43 11.15 23.86
CA PRO A 50 10.82 9.97 23.10
C PRO A 50 11.88 9.18 23.88
N MET A 51 11.59 7.92 24.19
CA MET A 51 12.55 7.05 24.87
C MET A 51 13.54 6.50 23.85
N ILE A 52 14.82 6.46 24.23
CA ILE A 52 15.83 5.75 23.47
C ILE A 52 15.47 4.26 23.49
N SER A 53 15.53 3.61 22.32
CA SER A 53 15.29 2.18 22.24
C SER A 53 16.31 1.42 23.10
N VAL A 54 15.84 0.44 23.87
CA VAL A 54 16.69 -0.40 24.71
C VAL A 54 17.52 -1.38 23.86
N GLY A 55 17.14 -1.60 22.60
CA GLY A 55 17.82 -2.50 21.67
C GLY A 55 18.02 -1.91 20.28
N ASN A 56 18.64 -2.70 19.42
CA ASN A 56 18.81 -2.35 18.01
C ASN A 56 17.49 -2.58 17.25
N ASN A 57 16.88 -1.49 16.77
CA ASN A 57 15.62 -1.56 16.03
C ASN A 57 15.75 -2.33 14.72
N TYR A 58 16.95 -2.41 14.13
CA TYR A 58 17.17 -3.20 12.90
C TYR A 58 16.94 -4.69 13.15
N ASP A 59 17.42 -5.22 14.27
CA ASP A 59 17.27 -6.64 14.61
C ASP A 59 15.79 -7.00 14.82
N SER A 60 15.04 -6.12 15.52
CA SER A 60 13.59 -6.32 15.70
C SER A 60 12.81 -6.30 14.38
N ILE A 61 13.20 -5.45 13.43
CA ILE A 61 12.57 -5.41 12.10
C ILE A 61 12.92 -6.66 11.30
N ASP A 62 14.16 -7.14 11.38
CA ASP A 62 14.63 -8.34 10.69
C ASP A 62 13.90 -9.60 11.20
N GLU A 63 13.74 -9.74 12.51
CA GLU A 63 12.96 -10.84 13.13
C GLU A 63 11.50 -10.86 12.66
N ILE A 64 10.85 -9.69 12.58
CA ILE A 64 9.47 -9.57 12.07
C ILE A 64 9.40 -9.99 10.60
N LEU A 65 10.40 -9.60 9.79
CA LEU A 65 10.46 -9.98 8.38
C LEU A 65 10.61 -11.49 8.22
N ASP A 66 11.51 -12.12 8.96
CA ASP A 66 11.73 -13.57 8.89
C ASP A 66 10.45 -14.34 9.27
N ALA A 67 9.74 -13.90 10.32
CA ALA A 67 8.45 -14.49 10.68
C ALA A 67 7.41 -14.36 9.55
N LYS A 68 7.39 -13.25 8.81
CA LYS A 68 6.50 -13.06 7.65
C LYS A 68 6.89 -13.96 6.49
N ILE A 69 8.18 -14.08 6.17
CA ILE A 69 8.67 -14.97 5.10
C ILE A 69 8.29 -16.43 5.40
N ILE A 70 8.47 -16.89 6.63
CA ILE A 70 8.07 -18.25 7.06
C ILE A 70 6.58 -18.50 6.86
N ASN A 71 5.74 -17.53 7.22
CA ASN A 71 4.29 -17.61 6.97
C ASN A 71 3.98 -17.77 5.48
N TYR A 72 4.64 -16.99 4.61
CA TYR A 72 4.47 -17.13 3.16
C TYR A 72 4.91 -18.51 2.66
N SER A 73 6.05 -19.03 3.12
CA SER A 73 6.52 -20.37 2.76
C SER A 73 5.53 -21.47 3.17
N THR A 74 4.74 -21.24 4.22
CA THR A 74 3.73 -22.19 4.70
C THR A 74 2.41 -22.09 3.93
N TYR A 75 1.94 -20.88 3.64
CA TYR A 75 0.60 -20.65 3.06
C TYR A 75 0.61 -20.37 1.55
N GLY A 76 1.74 -19.99 0.97
CA GLY A 76 1.87 -19.58 -0.43
C GLY A 76 1.32 -18.18 -0.75
N TYR A 77 0.88 -17.41 0.25
CA TYR A 77 0.41 -16.03 0.09
C TYR A 77 0.57 -15.21 1.39
N PHE A 78 0.61 -13.89 1.25
CA PHE A 78 0.45 -12.95 2.37
C PHE A 78 -1.02 -12.53 2.47
N PRO A 79 -1.70 -12.70 3.62
CA PRO A 79 -3.06 -12.21 3.79
C PRO A 79 -3.09 -10.68 3.65
N GLN A 80 -3.71 -10.17 2.59
CA GLN A 80 -3.84 -8.73 2.35
C GLN A 80 -5.28 -8.37 1.98
N LYS A 81 -5.81 -7.32 2.61
CA LYS A 81 -7.13 -6.76 2.30
C LYS A 81 -7.06 -5.72 1.18
N TYR A 82 -5.92 -5.03 1.07
CA TYR A 82 -5.74 -3.89 0.19
C TYR A 82 -4.97 -4.26 -1.08
N ARG A 83 -5.22 -3.51 -2.15
CA ARG A 83 -4.46 -3.58 -3.40
C ARG A 83 -3.05 -2.99 -3.20
N PRO A 84 -2.05 -3.42 -3.99
CA PRO A 84 -0.74 -2.78 -3.98
C PRO A 84 -0.83 -1.33 -4.46
N SER A 85 0.07 -0.48 -3.97
CA SER A 85 0.23 0.93 -4.37
C SER A 85 1.70 1.29 -4.47
N LEU A 86 2.03 2.32 -5.25
CA LEU A 86 3.41 2.81 -5.36
C LEU A 86 3.95 3.27 -4.00
N GLN A 87 3.10 3.87 -3.17
CA GLN A 87 3.43 4.25 -1.80
C GLN A 87 3.87 3.07 -0.94
N ALA A 88 3.04 2.02 -0.85
CA ALA A 88 3.34 0.85 -0.02
C ALA A 88 4.57 0.10 -0.55
N SER A 89 4.70 -0.01 -1.87
CA SER A 89 5.86 -0.60 -2.54
C SER A 89 7.16 0.15 -2.22
N TYR A 90 7.15 1.49 -2.27
CA TYR A 90 8.31 2.30 -1.91
C TYR A 90 8.71 2.09 -0.45
N TYR A 91 7.76 2.15 0.49
CA TYR A 91 8.09 1.98 1.91
C TYR A 91 8.66 0.60 2.23
N ALA A 92 8.07 -0.46 1.65
CA ALA A 92 8.60 -1.81 1.80
C ALA A 92 10.02 -1.91 1.22
N LEU A 93 10.23 -1.39 0.00
CA LEU A 93 11.54 -1.39 -0.65
C LEU A 93 12.59 -0.58 0.13
N PHE A 94 12.21 0.58 0.67
CA PHE A 94 13.06 1.42 1.50
C PHE A 94 13.52 0.70 2.76
N ILE A 95 12.61 0.03 3.47
CA ILE A 95 12.94 -0.75 4.67
C ILE A 95 13.84 -1.92 4.30
N LEU A 96 13.51 -2.68 3.25
CA LEU A 96 14.32 -3.81 2.78
C LEU A 96 15.73 -3.38 2.36
N ASN A 97 15.87 -2.20 1.76
CA ASN A 97 17.17 -1.59 1.47
C ASN A 97 17.94 -1.29 2.75
N ALA A 98 17.29 -0.62 3.71
CA ALA A 98 17.90 -0.18 4.95
C ALA A 98 18.41 -1.35 5.81
N ILE A 99 17.76 -2.51 5.74
CA ILE A 99 18.16 -3.72 6.48
C ILE A 99 19.02 -4.69 5.64
N GLY A 100 19.37 -4.33 4.39
CA GLY A 100 20.22 -5.17 3.54
C GLY A 100 19.55 -6.42 2.95
N ARG A 101 18.21 -6.45 2.87
CA ARG A 101 17.41 -7.61 2.48
C ARG A 101 16.67 -7.44 1.14
N ILE A 102 17.08 -6.51 0.27
CA ILE A 102 16.48 -6.32 -1.07
C ILE A 102 16.47 -7.63 -1.90
N SER A 103 17.47 -8.50 -1.73
CA SER A 103 17.55 -9.78 -2.46
C SER A 103 16.39 -10.74 -2.17
N THR A 104 15.61 -10.49 -1.11
CA THR A 104 14.44 -11.32 -0.74
C THR A 104 13.23 -11.12 -1.66
N ILE A 105 13.19 -10.02 -2.43
CA ILE A 105 12.06 -9.72 -3.33
C ILE A 105 12.43 -9.95 -4.80
N ASN A 106 11.42 -10.28 -5.62
CA ASN A 106 11.58 -10.30 -7.06
C ASN A 106 11.62 -8.86 -7.61
N GLN A 107 12.84 -8.33 -7.74
CA GLN A 107 13.08 -6.96 -8.20
C GLN A 107 12.52 -6.71 -9.61
N THR A 108 12.62 -7.68 -10.53
CA THR A 108 12.06 -7.57 -11.89
C THR A 108 10.55 -7.37 -11.86
N MET A 109 9.83 -8.14 -11.04
CA MET A 109 8.39 -7.97 -10.88
C MET A 109 8.03 -6.60 -10.29
N LEU A 110 8.82 -6.12 -9.32
CA LEU A 110 8.59 -4.80 -8.72
C LEU A 110 8.85 -3.67 -9.72
N ILE A 111 9.92 -3.75 -10.52
CA ILE A 111 10.21 -2.79 -11.60
C ILE A 111 9.05 -2.76 -12.59
N ASN A 112 8.56 -3.92 -13.03
CA ASN A 112 7.43 -4.01 -13.96
C ASN A 112 6.16 -3.41 -13.35
N PHE A 113 5.90 -3.65 -12.07
CA PHE A 113 4.80 -3.02 -11.35
C PHE A 113 4.94 -1.49 -11.35
N ILE A 114 6.11 -0.96 -10.98
CA ILE A 114 6.36 0.49 -10.97
C ILE A 114 6.14 1.09 -12.36
N MET A 115 6.74 0.50 -13.39
CA MET A 115 6.63 0.99 -14.76
C MET A 115 5.23 0.83 -15.36
N SER A 116 4.40 -0.09 -14.86
CA SER A 116 2.99 -0.18 -15.27
C SER A 116 2.16 1.05 -14.87
N HIS A 117 2.67 1.85 -13.95
CA HIS A 117 2.08 3.12 -13.54
C HIS A 117 2.68 4.34 -14.26
N TYR A 118 3.71 4.17 -15.09
CA TYR A 118 4.31 5.26 -15.85
C TYR A 118 3.52 5.53 -17.14
N ASP A 119 3.01 6.74 -17.29
CA ASP A 119 2.30 7.15 -18.51
C ASP A 119 3.27 7.80 -19.49
N GLN A 120 3.39 7.20 -20.68
CA GLN A 120 4.36 7.64 -21.69
C GLN A 120 3.98 8.98 -22.35
N SER A 121 2.71 9.41 -22.27
CA SER A 121 2.25 10.67 -22.86
C SER A 121 2.59 11.85 -21.95
N SER A 122 2.18 11.75 -20.68
CA SER A 122 2.35 12.78 -19.65
C SER A 122 3.70 12.72 -18.94
N LYS A 123 4.48 11.64 -19.12
CA LYS A 123 5.81 11.42 -18.52
C LYS A 123 5.81 11.39 -16.99
N ILE A 124 4.68 11.01 -16.40
CA ILE A 124 4.50 10.93 -14.94
C ILE A 124 3.99 9.55 -14.53
N PHE A 125 4.12 9.25 -13.24
CA PHE A 125 3.52 8.08 -12.62
C PHE A 125 2.12 8.40 -12.06
N MET A 126 1.16 7.51 -12.31
CA MET A 126 -0.20 7.60 -11.77
C MET A 126 -0.77 6.23 -11.38
N ASP A 127 -1.26 6.15 -10.14
CA ASP A 127 -2.06 5.04 -9.63
C ASP A 127 -3.50 5.46 -9.30
N ASP A 128 -4.31 4.53 -8.80
CA ASP A 128 -5.71 4.81 -8.46
C ASP A 128 -5.85 5.87 -7.36
N TYR A 129 -4.86 6.02 -6.47
CA TYR A 129 -4.89 7.00 -5.38
C TYR A 129 -4.64 8.41 -5.89
N SER A 130 -3.62 8.61 -6.73
CA SER A 130 -3.35 9.89 -7.39
C SER A 130 -4.44 10.31 -8.38
N ARG A 131 -5.07 9.37 -9.10
CA ARG A 131 -6.25 9.69 -9.91
C ARG A 131 -7.39 10.25 -9.06
N ARG A 132 -7.64 9.62 -7.91
CA ARG A 132 -8.67 10.08 -6.97
C ARG A 132 -8.32 11.42 -6.34
N TYR A 133 -7.03 11.73 -6.17
CA TYR A 133 -6.58 13.06 -5.75
C TYR A 133 -6.99 14.15 -6.76
N LEU A 134 -6.97 13.84 -8.06
CA LEU A 134 -7.39 14.78 -9.11
C LEU A 134 -8.91 14.89 -9.26
N ASP A 135 -9.64 13.81 -8.95
CA ASP A 135 -11.09 13.69 -9.17
C ASP A 135 -11.95 14.06 -7.94
N ILE A 136 -11.39 14.77 -6.95
CA ILE A 136 -12.06 14.98 -5.67
C ILE A 136 -13.33 15.82 -5.84
N ASP A 137 -14.47 15.13 -5.71
CA ASP A 137 -15.73 15.69 -5.22
C ASP A 137 -15.64 15.81 -3.69
N ILE A 138 -15.39 17.03 -3.22
CA ILE A 138 -15.23 17.38 -1.78
C ILE A 138 -16.43 16.99 -0.92
N SER A 139 -17.57 16.65 -1.52
CA SER A 139 -18.76 16.17 -0.80
C SER A 139 -18.69 14.68 -0.41
N LYS A 140 -17.72 13.92 -0.94
CA LYS A 140 -17.58 12.48 -0.66
C LYS A 140 -16.42 12.22 0.30
N THR A 141 -16.75 11.74 1.48
CA THR A 141 -15.77 11.48 2.55
C THR A 141 -14.86 10.28 2.27
N PHE A 142 -13.56 10.54 2.37
CA PHE A 142 -12.49 9.71 2.96
C PHE A 142 -11.95 8.47 2.24
N TYR A 143 -10.77 8.62 1.63
CA TYR A 143 -9.68 7.63 1.62
C TYR A 143 -8.35 8.39 1.70
N PRO A 144 -7.22 7.78 2.12
CA PRO A 144 -5.92 8.42 2.01
C PRO A 144 -5.68 8.79 0.56
N LEU A 145 -5.58 10.10 0.32
CA LEU A 145 -5.26 10.64 -0.98
C LEU A 145 -3.74 10.73 -1.03
N THR A 146 -3.14 10.00 -1.96
CA THR A 146 -1.75 10.22 -2.31
C THR A 146 -1.75 11.17 -3.49
N SER A 147 -1.09 12.31 -3.33
CA SER A 147 -0.97 13.30 -4.38
C SER A 147 -0.19 12.78 -5.58
N VAL A 148 -0.35 13.42 -6.73
CA VAL A 148 0.40 13.07 -7.94
C VAL A 148 1.90 13.23 -7.70
N LEU A 149 2.31 14.29 -7.01
CA LEU A 149 3.70 14.54 -6.63
C LEU A 149 4.27 13.39 -5.79
N GLU A 150 3.56 12.97 -4.74
CA GLU A 150 4.00 11.86 -3.88
C GLU A 150 4.15 10.55 -4.67
N VAL A 151 3.19 10.21 -5.53
CA VAL A 151 3.26 9.01 -6.37
C VAL A 151 4.51 9.02 -7.27
N ASN A 152 4.84 10.17 -7.86
CA ASN A 152 6.05 10.30 -8.66
C ASN A 152 7.31 10.15 -7.82
N CYS A 153 7.37 10.75 -6.62
CA CYS A 153 8.47 10.58 -5.69
C CYS A 153 8.67 9.11 -5.31
N TYR A 154 7.60 8.38 -4.96
CA TYR A 154 7.67 6.97 -4.60
C TYR A 154 8.23 6.11 -5.74
N ALA A 155 7.77 6.35 -6.98
CA ALA A 155 8.26 5.62 -8.14
C ALA A 155 9.74 5.93 -8.46
N ILE A 156 10.12 7.21 -8.50
CA ILE A 156 11.50 7.63 -8.80
C ILE A 156 12.47 7.12 -7.74
N LEU A 157 12.13 7.26 -6.46
CA LEU A 157 12.98 6.77 -5.36
C LEU A 157 13.09 5.24 -5.40
N SER A 158 12.01 4.54 -5.74
CA SER A 158 12.05 3.08 -5.91
C SER A 158 12.98 2.68 -7.06
N LEU A 159 12.86 3.32 -8.23
CA LEU A 159 13.77 3.08 -9.35
C LEU A 159 15.22 3.42 -9.00
N SER A 160 15.47 4.46 -8.20
CA SER A 160 16.80 4.79 -7.71
C SER A 160 17.38 3.69 -6.82
N ILE A 161 16.61 3.18 -5.85
CA ILE A 161 17.04 2.08 -4.97
C ILE A 161 17.35 0.82 -5.80
N LEU A 162 16.56 0.56 -6.84
CA LEU A 162 16.72 -0.59 -7.73
C LEU A 162 17.81 -0.38 -8.81
N GLY A 163 18.44 0.79 -8.87
CA GLY A 163 19.46 1.12 -9.87
C GLY A 163 18.90 1.22 -11.30
N ARG A 164 17.62 1.57 -11.46
CA ARG A 164 16.87 1.55 -12.72
C ARG A 164 16.29 2.89 -13.16
N LEU A 165 16.95 4.00 -12.80
CA LEU A 165 16.56 5.33 -13.31
C LEU A 165 16.71 5.46 -14.83
N ASP A 166 17.45 4.55 -15.49
CA ASP A 166 17.56 4.44 -16.96
C ASP A 166 16.22 4.23 -17.67
N LEU A 167 15.20 3.75 -16.95
CA LEU A 167 13.87 3.45 -17.50
C LEU A 167 13.01 4.69 -17.75
N ILE A 168 13.40 5.85 -17.23
CA ILE A 168 12.65 7.10 -17.36
C ILE A 168 13.57 8.22 -17.83
N ASN A 169 12.97 9.26 -18.41
CA ASN A 169 13.69 10.50 -18.67
C ASN A 169 13.73 11.31 -17.38
N THR A 170 14.90 11.37 -16.75
CA THR A 170 15.10 12.10 -15.49
C THR A 170 14.84 13.60 -15.63
N GLN A 171 15.05 14.19 -16.81
CA GLN A 171 14.75 15.61 -17.05
C GLN A 171 13.24 15.86 -17.07
N ASP A 172 12.44 14.94 -17.63
CA ASP A 172 10.98 15.06 -17.61
C ASP A 172 10.45 14.97 -16.17
N SER A 173 11.04 14.10 -15.35
CA SER A 173 10.73 14.02 -13.92
C SER A 173 11.10 15.30 -13.17
N VAL A 174 12.27 15.89 -13.43
CA VAL A 174 12.68 17.18 -12.85
C VAL A 174 11.72 18.30 -13.27
N ASN A 175 11.34 18.35 -14.54
CA ASN A 175 10.38 19.33 -15.05
C ASN A 175 9.03 19.20 -14.35
N PHE A 176 8.53 17.98 -14.17
CA PHE A 176 7.30 17.72 -13.44
C PHE A 176 7.39 18.17 -11.98
N LEU A 177 8.45 17.79 -11.25
CA LEU A 177 8.65 18.21 -9.86
C LEU A 177 8.61 19.74 -9.73
N TRP A 178 9.34 20.46 -10.59
CA TRP A 178 9.32 21.93 -10.59
C TRP A 178 7.97 22.52 -11.00
N SER A 179 7.19 21.82 -11.83
CA SER A 179 5.82 22.25 -12.14
C SER A 179 4.91 22.26 -10.91
N CYS A 180 5.24 21.49 -9.85
CA CYS A 180 4.49 21.45 -8.61
C CYS A 180 4.88 22.55 -7.61
N TYR A 181 5.87 23.39 -7.91
CA TYR A 181 6.29 24.46 -7.02
C TYR A 181 5.29 25.62 -7.03
N ASN A 182 4.81 26.02 -5.85
CA ASN A 182 3.97 27.19 -5.65
C ASN A 182 4.84 28.43 -5.35
N PRO A 183 4.96 29.39 -6.29
CA PRO A 183 5.84 30.55 -6.12
C PRO A 183 5.35 31.53 -5.04
N SER A 184 4.06 31.50 -4.67
CA SER A 184 3.50 32.40 -3.67
C SER A 184 3.81 31.97 -2.24
N THR A 185 3.97 30.66 -2.00
CA THR A 185 4.25 30.10 -0.67
C THR A 185 5.66 29.54 -0.53
N GLY A 186 6.34 29.25 -1.65
CA GLY A 186 7.66 28.61 -1.67
C GLY A 186 7.66 27.10 -1.41
N GLY A 187 6.48 26.48 -1.35
CA GLY A 187 6.32 25.03 -1.15
C GLY A 187 6.01 24.29 -2.45
N PHE A 188 6.09 22.96 -2.42
CA PHE A 188 5.56 22.10 -3.48
C PHE A 188 4.14 21.66 -3.11
N ILE A 189 3.22 21.69 -4.06
CA ILE A 189 1.85 21.18 -3.91
C ILE A 189 1.73 19.79 -4.55
N GLY A 190 0.62 19.10 -4.30
CA GLY A 190 0.44 17.71 -4.70
C GLY A 190 0.34 17.43 -6.21
N GLN A 191 0.34 18.46 -7.05
CA GLN A 191 0.14 18.38 -8.51
C GLN A 191 0.75 19.60 -9.20
N THR A 192 0.69 19.70 -10.52
CA THR A 192 1.14 20.90 -11.24
C THR A 192 0.43 22.14 -10.72
N TYR A 193 1.22 23.16 -10.38
CA TYR A 193 0.73 24.42 -9.86
C TYR A 193 -0.20 25.10 -10.86
N ASN A 194 -1.37 25.49 -10.36
CA ASN A 194 -2.36 26.25 -11.11
C ASN A 194 -3.03 27.25 -10.16
N PHE A 195 -2.82 28.54 -10.41
CA PHE A 195 -3.32 29.64 -9.57
C PHE A 195 -4.85 29.75 -9.51
N ILE A 196 -5.56 29.03 -10.38
CA ILE A 196 -7.04 28.98 -10.40
C ILE A 196 -7.55 27.91 -9.44
N LEU A 197 -6.74 26.93 -9.07
CA LEU A 197 -7.15 25.88 -8.14
C LEU A 197 -7.29 26.44 -6.72
N PRO A 198 -8.34 26.04 -5.97
CA PRO A 198 -8.48 26.42 -4.58
C PRO A 198 -7.29 25.97 -3.72
N ASP A 199 -7.00 26.68 -2.64
CA ASP A 199 -5.88 26.42 -1.70
C ASP A 199 -5.89 25.00 -1.07
N HIS A 200 -6.95 24.22 -1.27
CA HIS A 200 -7.11 22.87 -0.73
C HIS A 200 -6.55 21.76 -1.67
N PHE A 201 -5.88 22.13 -2.78
CA PHE A 201 -5.43 21.24 -3.86
C PHE A 201 -3.93 21.31 -4.18
#